data_AF-A0A498QAP4-F1
#
_entry.id   AF-A0A498QAP4-F1
#
_cell.length_a   1.000
_cell.length_b   1.000
_cell.length_c   1.000
_cell.angle_alpha   90.00
_cell.angle_beta   90.00
_cell.angle_gamma   90.00
#
_symmetry.space_group_name_H-M   'P 1'
#
loop_
_entity.id
_entity.type
_entity.pdbx_description
1 polymer ?
#
loop_
_entity_poly.entity_id
_entity_poly.type
_entity_poly.pdbx_seq_one_letter_code
_entity_poly.pdbx_strand_id
1 'polypeptide(L)'
;MKMILQAWAAQGITVAADLGIADTLAKGPLTAEELAAAVGTDADAVSRLLRALIGRGILRRCRDGRYALTPLADVLRSDADVSLAGMARFVGAPAHRE
;
A
#
# COMPACT_ATOMS: atom_id res chain seq x y z
N MET A 1 -20.13 -11.89 -1.79
CA MET A 1 -18.69 -11.88 -2.13
C MET A 1 -18.06 -10.49 -2.16
N LYS A 2 -18.64 -9.51 -2.88
CA LYS A 2 -18.09 -8.14 -3.02
C LYS A 2 -17.77 -7.45 -1.68
N MET A 3 -18.59 -7.62 -0.65
CA MET A 3 -18.36 -7.05 0.69
C MET A 3 -17.08 -7.58 1.38
N ILE A 4 -16.81 -8.88 1.32
CA ILE A 4 -15.60 -9.50 1.91
C ILE A 4 -14.33 -8.95 1.23
N LEU A 5 -14.38 -8.82 -0.09
CA LEU A 5 -13.27 -8.26 -0.85
C LEU A 5 -13.01 -6.79 -0.47
N GLN A 6 -14.03 -5.99 -0.14
CA GLN A 6 -13.80 -4.61 0.31
C GLN A 6 -13.09 -4.54 1.66
N ALA A 7 -13.43 -5.41 2.61
CA ALA A 7 -12.75 -5.46 3.91
C ALA A 7 -11.26 -5.83 3.77
N TRP A 8 -10.91 -6.78 2.90
CA TRP A 8 -9.51 -7.15 2.66
C TRP A 8 -8.70 -6.05 1.98
N ALA A 9 -9.34 -5.22 1.15
CA ALA A 9 -8.66 -4.06 0.58
C ALA A 9 -8.34 -3.00 1.62
N ALA A 10 -9.27 -2.70 2.53
CA ALA A 10 -9.02 -1.78 3.63
C ALA A 10 -7.82 -2.23 4.47
N GLN A 11 -7.75 -3.53 4.82
CA GLN A 11 -6.59 -4.09 5.55
C GLN A 11 -5.28 -3.97 4.76
N GLY A 12 -5.31 -4.25 3.45
CA GLY A 12 -4.12 -4.07 2.61
C GLY A 12 -3.64 -2.61 2.53
N ILE A 13 -4.58 -1.65 2.49
CA ILE A 13 -4.27 -0.21 2.50
C ILE A 13 -3.68 0.20 3.85
N THR A 14 -4.25 -0.27 4.96
CA THR A 14 -3.71 -0.06 6.32
C THR A 14 -2.27 -0.55 6.40
N VAL A 15 -1.99 -1.80 6.01
CA VAL A 15 -0.63 -2.35 6.08
C VAL A 15 0.33 -1.55 5.19
N ALA A 16 -0.09 -1.15 3.99
CA ALA A 16 0.74 -0.31 3.12
C ALA A 16 1.04 1.07 3.73
N ALA A 17 0.08 1.65 4.45
CA ALA A 17 0.27 2.89 5.18
C ALA A 17 1.22 2.69 6.38
N ASP A 18 1.03 1.63 7.18
CA ASP A 18 1.89 1.31 8.33
C ASP A 18 3.34 1.08 7.93
N LEU A 19 3.57 0.36 6.82
CA LEU A 19 4.90 0.10 6.29
C LEU A 19 5.52 1.30 5.55
N GLY A 20 4.78 2.40 5.33
CA GLY A 20 5.28 3.54 4.57
C GLY A 20 5.57 3.23 3.10
N ILE A 21 4.80 2.31 2.49
CA ILE A 21 4.98 1.90 1.10
C ILE A 21 4.74 3.07 0.15
N ALA A 22 3.68 3.87 0.38
CA ALA A 22 3.36 5.01 -0.46
C ALA A 22 4.49 6.06 -0.45
N ASP A 23 5.04 6.35 0.73
CA ASP A 23 6.14 7.31 0.90
C ASP A 23 7.43 6.81 0.24
N THR A 24 7.68 5.51 0.31
CA THR A 24 8.85 4.90 -0.34
C THR A 24 8.72 4.96 -1.86
N LEU A 25 7.55 4.62 -2.41
CA LEU A 25 7.29 4.65 -3.85
C LEU A 25 7.13 6.07 -4.42
N ALA A 26 6.85 7.08 -3.58
CA ALA A 26 6.85 8.47 -3.99
C ALA A 26 8.25 8.95 -4.44
N LYS A 27 9.32 8.31 -3.97
CA LYS A 27 10.70 8.57 -4.38
C LYS A 27 11.04 7.96 -5.74
N GLY A 28 10.22 7.03 -6.21
CA GLY A 28 10.36 6.37 -7.51
C GLY A 28 9.93 4.90 -7.48
N PRO A 29 9.75 4.27 -8.66
CA PRO A 29 9.36 2.87 -8.75
C PRO A 29 10.45 1.91 -8.24
N LEU A 30 10.06 0.91 -7.46
CA LEU A 30 10.97 -0.09 -6.86
C LEU A 30 10.52 -1.52 -7.15
N THR A 31 11.45 -2.48 -7.19
CA THR A 31 11.10 -3.91 -7.17
C THR A 31 10.53 -4.31 -5.81
N ALA A 32 9.95 -5.52 -5.71
CA ALA A 32 9.45 -6.02 -4.43
C ALA A 32 10.60 -6.20 -3.42
N GLU A 33 11.78 -6.62 -3.88
CA GLU A 33 12.97 -6.83 -3.08
C GLU A 33 13.53 -5.49 -2.57
N GLU A 34 13.66 -4.49 -3.45
CA GLU A 34 14.07 -3.14 -3.08
C GLU A 34 13.11 -2.52 -2.06
N LEU A 35 11.80 -2.67 -2.26
CA LEU A 35 10.79 -2.14 -1.35
C LEU A 35 10.81 -2.86 0.00
N ALA A 36 10.91 -4.19 0.00
CA ALA A 36 10.95 -5.00 1.21
C ALA A 36 12.19 -4.67 2.06
N ALA A 37 13.34 -4.44 1.43
CA ALA A 37 14.55 -3.96 2.09
C ALA A 37 14.35 -2.55 2.68
N ALA A 38 13.70 -1.65 1.94
CA ALA A 38 13.46 -0.27 2.40
C ALA A 38 12.51 -0.19 3.61
N VAL A 39 11.52 -1.08 3.70
CA VAL A 39 10.51 -1.07 4.78
C VAL A 39 10.74 -2.16 5.85
N GLY A 40 11.84 -2.92 5.76
CA GLY A 40 12.26 -3.88 6.79
C GLY A 40 11.38 -5.12 6.89
N THR A 41 10.94 -5.68 5.76
CA THR A 41 9.97 -6.80 5.69
C THR A 41 10.44 -7.94 4.78
N ASP A 42 9.74 -9.07 4.85
CA ASP A 42 9.94 -10.19 3.92
C ASP A 42 9.48 -9.87 2.48
N ALA A 43 10.31 -10.23 1.50
CA ALA A 43 10.07 -9.91 0.09
C ALA A 43 8.87 -10.65 -0.51
N ASP A 44 8.61 -11.91 -0.13
CA ASP A 44 7.44 -12.65 -0.63
C ASP A 44 6.14 -12.10 -0.05
N ALA A 45 6.14 -11.81 1.26
CA ALA A 45 5.00 -11.19 1.94
C ALA A 45 4.65 -9.83 1.32
N VAL A 46 5.64 -8.96 1.10
CA VAL A 46 5.45 -7.68 0.41
C VAL A 46 4.95 -7.91 -1.02
N SER A 47 5.57 -8.79 -1.79
CA SER A 47 5.15 -9.10 -3.17
C SER A 47 3.68 -9.54 -3.25
N ARG A 48 3.19 -10.32 -2.28
CA ARG A 48 1.77 -10.71 -2.18
C ARG A 48 0.86 -9.53 -1.88
N LEU A 49 1.26 -8.65 -0.96
CA LEU A 49 0.54 -7.42 -0.65
C LEU A 49 0.45 -6.50 -1.88
N LEU A 50 1.58 -6.24 -2.55
CA LEU A 50 1.63 -5.37 -3.73
C LEU A 50 0.74 -5.89 -4.85
N ARG A 51 0.73 -7.21 -5.09
CA ARG A 51 -0.17 -7.85 -6.06
C ARG A 51 -1.64 -7.64 -5.71
N ALA A 52 -2.02 -7.75 -4.43
CA ALA A 52 -3.38 -7.49 -3.99
C ALA A 52 -3.79 -6.03 -4.23
N LEU A 53 -2.88 -5.07 -3.99
CA LEU A 53 -3.12 -3.63 -4.17
C LEU A 53 -3.16 -3.21 -5.64
N ILE A 54 -2.46 -3.92 -6.54
CA ILE A 54 -2.62 -3.74 -8.00
C ILE A 54 -4.06 -4.07 -8.42
N GLY A 55 -4.63 -5.17 -7.92
CA GLY A 55 -6.02 -5.54 -8.20
C GLY A 55 -7.05 -4.49 -7.75
N ARG A 56 -6.64 -3.52 -6.92
CA ARG A 56 -7.46 -2.39 -6.45
C ARG A 56 -7.11 -1.06 -7.10
N GLY A 57 -6.18 -1.05 -8.06
CA GLY A 57 -5.75 0.16 -8.74
C GLY A 57 -4.96 1.13 -7.87
N ILE A 58 -4.46 0.70 -6.71
CA ILE A 58 -3.63 1.53 -5.82
C ILE A 58 -2.20 1.59 -6.34
N LEU A 59 -1.71 0.44 -6.81
CA LEU A 59 -0.39 0.29 -7.39
C LEU A 59 -0.51 -0.15 -8.85
N ARG A 60 0.55 0.09 -9.63
CA ARG A 60 0.76 -0.55 -10.92
C ARG A 60 2.10 -1.26 -10.95
N ARG A 61 2.17 -2.34 -11.74
CA ARG A 61 3.45 -2.99 -12.09
C ARG A 61 3.92 -2.45 -13.43
N CYS A 62 5.13 -1.91 -13.45
CA CYS A 62 5.84 -1.45 -14.63
C CYS A 62 6.35 -2.64 -15.46
N ARG A 63 6.69 -2.39 -16.72
CA ARG A 63 7.15 -3.45 -17.66
C ARG A 63 8.46 -4.11 -17.23
N ASP A 64 9.29 -3.38 -16.50
CA ASP A 64 10.55 -3.83 -15.91
C ASP A 64 10.38 -4.59 -14.58
N GLY A 65 9.13 -4.82 -14.15
CA GLY A 65 8.81 -5.55 -12.94
C GLY A 65 8.77 -4.69 -11.67
N ARG A 66 9.09 -3.39 -11.75
CA ARG A 66 8.98 -2.44 -10.62
C ARG A 66 7.53 -2.09 -10.32
N TYR A 67 7.27 -1.65 -9.10
CA TYR A 67 5.98 -1.19 -8.62
C TYR A 67 6.00 0.33 -8.51
N ALA A 68 4.89 0.96 -8.87
CA ALA A 68 4.73 2.41 -8.76
C ALA A 68 3.36 2.74 -8.15
N LEU A 69 3.32 3.84 -7.39
CA LEU A 69 2.08 4.42 -6.90
C LEU A 69 1.25 4.93 -8.09
N THR A 70 -0.06 4.75 -8.03
CA THR A 70 -0.99 5.35 -8.99
C THR A 70 -1.41 6.75 -8.50
N PRO A 71 -1.87 7.64 -9.41
CA PRO A 71 -2.38 8.95 -8.99
C PRO A 71 -3.53 8.86 -7.97
N LEU A 72 -4.36 7.82 -8.05
CA LEU A 72 -5.44 7.57 -7.09
C LEU A 72 -4.90 7.38 -5.65
N ALA A 73 -3.71 6.81 -5.52
CA ALA A 73 -3.11 6.45 -4.26
C ALA A 73 -2.12 7.52 -3.73
N ASP A 74 -1.94 8.66 -4.41
CA ASP A 74 -1.09 9.75 -3.94
C ASP A 74 -1.54 10.28 -2.57
N VAL A 75 -2.84 10.23 -2.28
CA VAL A 75 -3.41 10.58 -0.96
C VAL A 75 -2.93 9.67 0.17
N LEU A 76 -2.33 8.50 -0.11
CA LEU A 76 -1.75 7.63 0.91
C LEU A 76 -0.33 8.06 1.32
N ARG A 77 0.26 9.05 0.65
CA ARG A 77 1.53 9.63 1.07
C ARG A 77 1.33 10.46 2.32
N SER A 78 2.29 10.41 3.24
CA SER A 78 2.26 11.20 4.47
C SER A 78 2.48 12.70 4.23
N ASP A 79 3.09 13.07 3.09
CA ASP A 79 3.38 14.45 2.69
C ASP A 79 2.36 15.03 1.69
N ALA A 80 1.26 14.33 1.41
CA ALA A 80 0.20 14.85 0.55
C ALA A 80 -0.58 15.99 1.23
N ASP A 81 -0.97 17.01 0.45
CA ASP A 81 -1.77 18.16 0.91
C ASP A 81 -3.04 17.73 1.68
N VAL A 82 -3.65 16.63 1.23
CA VAL A 82 -4.73 15.93 1.93
C VAL A 82 -4.36 14.46 2.05
N SER A 83 -3.68 14.12 3.14
CA SER A 83 -3.26 12.73 3.41
C SER A 83 -4.38 11.91 4.06
N LEU A 84 -4.68 10.77 3.46
CA LEU A 84 -5.54 9.71 4.00
C LEU A 84 -4.73 8.60 4.68
N ALA A 85 -3.41 8.71 4.79
CA ALA A 85 -2.59 7.71 5.47
C ALA A 85 -3.02 7.52 6.93
N GLY A 86 -3.28 8.63 7.65
CA GLY A 86 -3.80 8.58 9.02
C GLY A 86 -5.17 7.91 9.12
N MET A 87 -6.07 8.20 8.17
CA MET A 87 -7.38 7.57 8.09
C MET A 87 -7.28 6.07 7.81
N ALA A 88 -6.41 5.66 6.89
CA ALA A 88 -6.15 4.26 6.58
C ALA A 88 -5.65 3.47 7.80
N ARG A 89 -4.75 4.07 8.60
CA ARG A 89 -4.28 3.48 9.86
C ARG A 89 -5.39 3.42 10.90
N PHE A 90 -6.16 4.49 11.05
CA PHE A 90 -7.29 4.56 11.99
C PHE A 90 -8.34 3.48 11.71
N VAL A 91 -8.78 3.33 10.46
CA VAL A 91 -9.77 2.32 10.05
C VAL A 91 -9.29 0.89 10.32
N GLY A 92 -7.98 0.65 10.24
CA GLY A 92 -7.37 -0.65 10.52
C GLY A 92 -6.93 -0.86 11.96
N ALA A 93 -7.07 0.14 12.84
CA ALA A 93 -6.66 0.01 14.24
C ALA A 93 -7.57 -0.99 14.98
N PRO A 94 -7.03 -1.79 15.93
CA PRO A 94 -7.83 -2.70 16.73
C PRO A 94 -9.03 -2.01 17.39
N ALA A 95 -8.83 -0.81 17.92
CA ALA A 95 -9.86 0.00 18.58
C ALA A 95 -11.02 0.45 17.66
N HIS A 96 -10.88 0.33 16.34
CA HIS A 96 -11.92 0.64 15.35
C HIS A 96 -12.48 -0.62 14.67
N ARG A 97 -11.90 -1.80 14.93
CA ARG A 97 -12.30 -3.07 14.30
C ARG A 97 -13.28 -3.87 15.18
N GLU A 98 -13.48 -3.46 16.44
CA GLU A 98 -14.41 -4.00 17.45
C GLU A 98 -15.69 -3.15 17.53
#